data_AF-A0A3D1LEQ4-F1
#
_entry.id   AF-A0A3D1LEQ4-F1
#
_cell.length_a   1.000
_cell.length_b   1.000
_cell.length_c   1.000
_cell.angle_alpha   90.00
_cell.angle_beta   90.00
_cell.angle_gamma   90.00
#
_symmetry.space_group_name_H-M   'P 1'
#
loop_
_entity.id
_entity.type
_entity.pdbx_description
1 polymer ?
#
loop_
_entity_poly.entity_id
_entity_poly.type
_entity_poly.pdbx_seq_one_letter_code
_entity_poly.pdbx_strand_id
1 'polypeptide(L)'
;MNAIKTEEKRRHSVWLDDATWSKVQYHYKLDGCTTQNDFIDKAILFYCGYLQSEYAGDFLPKILGETLEAILSMFGDRIGKLLLKQAVEQNVCNHILASDTDIDAQTYQQMRGKSYQEVLRTNGQISFPEVLRQQSRL
;
A
#
# COMPACT_ATOMS: atom_id res chain seq x y z
N MET A 1 -7.92 6.51 36.72
CA MET A 1 -9.07 6.68 35.79
C MET A 1 -9.17 8.15 35.46
N ASN A 2 -8.59 8.58 34.34
CA ASN A 2 -8.76 9.97 33.87
C ASN A 2 -10.02 10.03 33.02
N ALA A 3 -11.02 10.78 33.51
CA ALA A 3 -12.23 11.05 32.78
C ALA A 3 -11.88 11.84 31.52
N ILE A 4 -12.21 11.27 30.35
CA ILE A 4 -12.24 12.02 29.10
C ILE A 4 -13.32 13.08 29.28
N LYS A 5 -12.92 14.35 29.39
CA LYS A 5 -13.86 15.47 29.31
C LYS A 5 -14.46 15.43 27.91
N THR A 6 -15.71 14.99 27.81
CA THR A 6 -16.52 15.19 26.61
C THR A 6 -16.68 16.69 26.43
N GLU A 7 -16.01 17.29 25.44
CA GLU A 7 -16.21 18.71 25.13
C GLU A 7 -17.68 18.93 24.77
N GLU A 8 -18.34 19.84 25.49
CA GLU A 8 -19.75 20.17 25.25
C GLU A 8 -19.89 20.90 23.91
N LYS A 9 -20.49 20.25 22.92
CA LYS A 9 -20.89 20.89 21.65
C LYS A 9 -21.96 21.95 21.94
N ARG A 10 -21.69 23.21 21.57
CA ARG A 10 -22.65 24.32 21.68
C ARG A 10 -23.27 24.64 20.32
N ARG A 11 -24.51 25.14 20.33
CA ARG A 11 -25.19 25.53 19.09
C ARG A 11 -24.67 26.89 18.63
N HIS A 12 -24.14 26.92 17.41
CA HIS A 12 -23.74 28.14 16.70
C HIS A 12 -24.62 28.31 15.47
N SER A 13 -25.07 29.53 15.18
CA SER A 13 -25.88 29.85 14.00
C SER A 13 -25.02 30.59 12.98
N VAL A 14 -25.01 30.10 11.73
CA VAL A 14 -24.29 30.70 10.61
C VAL A 14 -25.25 30.87 9.43
N TRP A 15 -25.02 31.91 8.62
CA TRP A 15 -25.76 32.13 7.38
C TRP A 15 -24.95 31.59 6.21
N LEU A 16 -25.58 30.75 5.39
CA LEU A 16 -25.00 30.16 4.19
C LEU A 16 -25.98 30.35 3.03
N ASP A 17 -25.47 30.52 1.82
CA ASP A 17 -26.31 30.48 0.63
C ASP A 17 -26.83 29.05 0.36
N ASP A 18 -27.94 28.95 -0.38
CA ASP A 18 -28.58 27.67 -0.69
C ASP A 18 -27.66 26.72 -1.46
N ALA A 19 -26.75 27.26 -2.28
CA ALA A 19 -25.80 26.48 -3.06
C ALA A 19 -24.77 25.77 -2.17
N THR A 20 -24.21 26.49 -1.20
CA THR A 20 -23.24 25.98 -0.21
C THR A 20 -23.91 25.01 0.74
N TRP A 21 -25.14 25.33 1.18
CA TRP A 21 -25.92 24.41 2.00
C TRP A 21 -26.25 23.11 1.26
N SER A 22 -26.61 23.18 -0.01
CA SER A 22 -26.86 22.00 -0.86
C SER A 22 -25.61 21.12 -0.97
N LYS A 23 -24.41 21.71 -1.08
CA LYS A 23 -23.14 20.97 -1.05
C LYS A 23 -22.96 20.22 0.26
N VAL A 24 -23.21 20.87 1.41
CA VAL A 24 -23.15 20.21 2.73
C VAL A 24 -24.11 19.02 2.77
N GLN A 25 -25.36 19.21 2.36
CA GLN A 25 -26.41 18.16 2.37
C GLN A 25 -26.07 16.96 1.48
N TYR A 26 -25.36 17.20 0.36
CA TYR A 26 -24.94 16.15 -0.55
C TYR A 26 -23.66 15.44 -0.06
N HIS A 27 -22.62 16.21 0.24
CA HIS A 27 -21.29 15.66 0.51
C HIS A 27 -21.15 15.00 1.89
N TYR A 28 -21.93 15.39 2.91
CA TYR A 28 -21.82 14.73 4.22
C TYR A 28 -22.11 13.23 4.14
N LYS A 29 -23.03 12.82 3.25
CA LYS A 29 -23.34 11.41 3.01
C LYS A 29 -22.22 10.69 2.25
N LEU A 30 -21.61 11.37 1.27
CA LEU A 30 -20.51 10.81 0.49
C LEU A 30 -19.24 10.61 1.32
N ASP A 31 -18.97 11.52 2.26
CA ASP A 31 -17.85 11.40 3.22
C ASP A 31 -18.09 10.35 4.31
N GLY A 32 -19.28 9.71 4.33
CA GLY A 32 -19.65 8.75 5.37
C GLY A 32 -19.88 9.38 6.75
N CYS A 33 -20.10 10.70 6.82
CA CYS A 33 -20.46 11.36 8.07
C CYS A 33 -21.88 10.97 8.50
N THR A 34 -22.07 10.80 9.81
CA THR A 34 -23.39 10.46 10.39
C THR A 34 -24.30 11.68 10.45
N THR A 35 -23.74 12.87 10.64
CA THR A 35 -24.48 14.14 10.66
C THR A 35 -23.85 15.20 9.76
N GLN A 36 -24.66 16.17 9.33
CA GLN A 36 -24.17 17.36 8.63
C GLN A 36 -23.21 18.18 9.51
N ASN A 37 -23.45 18.21 10.82
CA ASN A 37 -22.58 18.89 11.78
C ASN A 37 -21.17 18.28 11.79
N ASP A 38 -21.03 16.96 11.70
CA ASP A 38 -19.71 16.31 11.68
C ASP A 38 -18.95 16.64 10.39
N PHE A 39 -19.65 16.73 9.26
CA PHE A 39 -19.04 17.17 8.00
C PHE A 39 -18.61 18.64 8.06
N ILE A 40 -19.46 19.53 8.59
CA ILE A 40 -19.13 20.95 8.76
C ILE A 40 -17.94 21.13 9.70
N ASP A 41 -17.90 20.40 10.82
CA ASP A 41 -16.81 20.44 11.79
C ASP A 41 -15.47 20.02 11.14
N LYS A 42 -15.46 18.88 10.43
CA LYS A 42 -14.30 18.44 9.64
C LYS A 42 -13.87 19.47 8.60
N ALA A 43 -14.82 20.07 7.86
CA ALA A 43 -14.52 21.06 6.85
C ALA A 43 -13.92 22.35 7.45
N ILE A 44 -14.43 22.80 8.60
CA ILE A 44 -13.89 23.95 9.33
C ILE A 44 -12.48 23.62 9.84
N LEU A 45 -12.28 22.46 10.47
CA LEU A 45 -10.96 22.04 10.95
C LEU A 45 -9.95 21.93 9.80
N PHE A 46 -10.37 21.40 8.66
CA PHE A 46 -9.56 21.34 7.44
C PHE A 46 -9.15 22.74 6.98
N TYR A 47 -10.10 23.67 6.88
CA TYR A 47 -9.79 25.03 6.42
C TYR A 47 -8.98 25.82 7.44
N CYS A 48 -9.23 25.65 8.75
CA CYS A 48 -8.40 26.20 9.81
C CYS A 48 -6.97 25.65 9.75
N GLY A 49 -6.80 24.35 9.51
CA GLY A 49 -5.49 23.73 9.29
C GLY A 49 -4.80 24.28 8.03
N TYR A 50 -5.55 24.45 6.94
CA TYR A 50 -5.08 25.10 5.73
C TYR A 50 -4.62 26.55 5.98
N LEU A 51 -5.40 27.37 6.68
CA LEU A 51 -5.04 28.76 7.01
C LEU A 51 -3.86 28.83 8.01
N GLN A 52 -3.79 27.92 8.97
CA GLN A 52 -2.62 27.82 9.85
C GLN A 52 -1.36 27.41 9.07
N SER A 53 -1.54 26.68 7.97
CA SER A 53 -0.48 26.37 7.01
C SER A 53 -0.20 27.46 5.97
N GLU A 54 -1.03 28.49 5.83
CA GLU A 54 -0.62 29.71 5.12
C GLU A 54 0.53 30.42 5.85
N TYR A 55 0.76 30.12 7.14
CA TYR A 55 1.98 30.50 7.87
C TYR A 55 3.15 29.51 7.75
N ALA A 56 2.93 28.31 7.22
CA ALA A 56 3.96 27.30 6.98
C ALA A 56 3.47 26.34 5.88
N GLY A 57 4.00 26.47 4.66
CA GLY A 57 3.57 25.77 3.43
C GLY A 57 3.68 24.23 3.42
N ASP A 58 3.51 23.58 4.57
CA ASP A 58 3.86 22.19 4.85
C ASP A 58 2.65 21.28 5.08
N PHE A 59 1.42 21.78 5.17
CA PHE A 59 0.26 20.93 5.57
C PHE A 59 -0.10 19.87 4.53
N LEU A 60 -0.26 20.26 3.26
CA LEU A 60 -0.53 19.30 2.18
C LEU A 60 0.64 18.33 1.95
N PRO A 61 1.91 18.78 1.88
CA PRO A 61 3.06 17.88 1.82
C PRO A 61 3.14 16.91 3.00
N LYS A 62 2.83 17.35 4.23
CA LYS A 62 2.90 16.53 5.44
C LYS A 62 1.85 15.42 5.45
N ILE A 63 0.59 15.74 5.22
CA ILE A 63 -0.49 14.73 5.21
C ILE A 63 -0.26 13.72 4.09
N LEU A 64 0.19 14.18 2.92
CA LEU A 64 0.57 13.29 1.82
C LEU A 64 1.73 12.38 2.21
N GLY A 65 2.77 12.91 2.87
CA GLY A 65 3.90 12.16 3.38
C GLY A 65 3.49 11.07 4.39
N GLU A 66 2.71 11.44 5.40
CA GLU A 66 2.19 10.50 6.41
C GLU A 66 1.32 9.40 5.79
N THR A 67 0.48 9.76 4.81
CA THR A 67 -0.37 8.80 4.09
C THR A 67 0.47 7.84 3.24
N LEU A 68 1.47 8.36 2.52
CA LEU A 68 2.38 7.53 1.72
C LEU A 68 3.21 6.59 2.60
N GLU A 69 3.72 7.07 3.73
CA GLU A 69 4.46 6.26 4.69
C GLU A 69 3.61 5.11 5.24
N ALA A 70 2.36 5.39 5.62
CA ALA A 70 1.43 4.37 6.09
C ALA A 70 1.15 3.31 5.00
N ILE A 71 0.91 3.73 3.75
CA ILE A 71 0.67 2.81 2.63
C ILE A 71 1.91 1.96 2.35
N LEU A 72 3.10 2.58 2.29
CA LEU A 72 4.35 1.88 2.02
C LEU A 72 4.72 0.90 3.15
N SER A 73 4.45 1.25 4.40
CA SER A 73 4.65 0.39 5.55
C SER A 73 3.76 -0.86 5.47
N MET A 74 2.45 -0.68 5.25
CA MET A 74 1.51 -1.81 5.07
C MET A 74 1.88 -2.68 3.86
N PHE A 75 2.32 -2.06 2.78
CA PHE A 75 2.77 -2.77 1.59
C PHE A 75 4.04 -3.58 1.86
N GLY A 76 5.03 -3.00 2.53
CA GLY A 76 6.26 -3.67 2.96
C GLY A 76 5.98 -4.88 3.84
N ASP A 77 5.10 -4.73 4.84
CA ASP A 77 4.68 -5.83 5.71
C ASP A 77 4.02 -6.97 4.94
N ARG A 78 3.13 -6.63 3.99
CA ARG A 78 2.45 -7.62 3.16
C ARG A 78 3.42 -8.34 2.24
N ILE A 79 4.31 -7.62 1.55
CA ILE A 79 5.33 -8.22 0.70
C ILE A 79 6.27 -9.11 1.51
N GLY A 80 6.75 -8.65 2.66
CA GLY A 80 7.64 -9.44 3.53
C GLY A 80 7.01 -10.78 3.92
N LYS A 81 5.73 -10.77 4.33
CA LYS A 81 4.98 -11.99 4.65
C LYS A 81 4.79 -12.91 3.44
N LEU A 82 4.53 -12.35 2.26
CA LEU A 82 4.38 -13.14 1.03
C LEU A 82 5.71 -13.75 0.57
N LEU A 83 6.82 -13.00 0.63
CA LEU A 83 8.16 -13.49 0.31
C LEU A 83 8.58 -14.62 1.25
N LEU A 84 8.27 -14.52 2.54
CA LEU A 84 8.53 -15.59 3.49
C LEU A 84 7.77 -16.87 3.12
N LYS A 85 6.47 -16.77 2.83
CA LYS A 85 5.66 -17.92 2.38
C LYS A 85 6.22 -18.51 1.09
N GLN A 86 6.55 -17.67 0.12
CA GLN A 86 7.13 -18.11 -1.14
C GLN A 86 8.49 -18.81 -0.94
N ALA A 87 9.34 -18.32 -0.03
CA ALA A 87 10.63 -18.95 0.27
C ALA A 87 10.46 -20.32 0.92
N VAL A 88 9.48 -20.49 1.81
CA VAL A 88 9.14 -21.80 2.40
C VAL A 88 8.70 -22.78 1.32
N GLU A 89 7.75 -22.40 0.48
CA GLU A 89 7.26 -23.27 -0.61
C GLU A 89 8.36 -23.57 -1.64
N GLN A 90 9.22 -22.60 -1.97
CA GLN A 90 10.37 -22.82 -2.84
C GLN A 90 11.37 -23.83 -2.24
N ASN A 91 11.59 -23.78 -0.93
CA ASN A 91 12.47 -24.72 -0.25
C ASN A 91 11.86 -26.13 -0.19
N VAL A 92 10.55 -26.24 0.02
CA VAL A 92 9.84 -27.52 -0.08
C VAL A 92 9.99 -28.11 -1.49
N CYS A 93 9.82 -27.30 -2.54
CA CYS A 93 10.05 -27.73 -3.91
C CYS A 93 11.49 -28.21 -4.13
N ASN A 94 12.50 -27.51 -3.60
CA ASN A 94 13.89 -27.93 -3.69
C ASN A 94 14.12 -29.31 -3.03
N HIS A 95 13.52 -29.56 -1.87
CA HIS A 95 13.60 -30.86 -1.21
C HIS A 95 12.93 -31.96 -2.03
N ILE A 96 11.76 -31.70 -2.62
CA ILE A 96 11.08 -32.65 -3.51
C ILE A 96 11.94 -32.95 -4.73
N LEU A 97 12.47 -31.93 -5.41
CA LEU A 97 13.34 -32.10 -6.57
C LEU A 97 14.60 -32.88 -6.23
N ALA A 98 15.26 -32.57 -5.11
CA ALA A 98 16.44 -33.32 -4.67
C ALA A 98 16.12 -34.78 -4.30
N SER A 99 14.88 -35.08 -3.89
CA SER A 99 14.45 -36.45 -3.59
C SER A 99 13.99 -37.25 -4.81
N ASP A 100 13.45 -36.58 -5.83
CA ASP A 100 12.85 -37.19 -7.02
C ASP A 100 13.82 -37.23 -8.21
N THR A 101 14.88 -36.40 -8.17
CA THR A 101 15.89 -36.31 -9.23
C THR A 101 17.27 -36.68 -8.71
N ASP A 102 18.04 -37.38 -9.53
CA ASP A 102 19.46 -37.66 -9.28
C ASP A 102 20.36 -36.46 -9.63
N ILE A 103 19.92 -35.23 -9.30
CA ILE A 103 20.68 -34.02 -9.59
C ILE A 103 21.84 -33.85 -8.61
N ASP A 104 23.06 -33.71 -9.13
CA ASP A 104 24.22 -33.39 -8.30
C ASP A 104 24.37 -31.87 -8.08
N ALA A 105 25.18 -31.51 -7.09
CA ALA A 105 25.42 -30.11 -6.73
C ALA A 105 26.05 -29.29 -7.87
N GLN A 106 26.86 -29.93 -8.72
CA GLN A 106 27.52 -29.27 -9.85
C GLN A 106 26.50 -28.88 -10.91
N THR A 107 25.62 -29.80 -11.28
CA THR A 107 24.54 -29.63 -12.26
C THR A 107 23.57 -28.56 -11.79
N TYR A 108 23.17 -28.59 -10.50
CA TYR A 108 22.35 -27.55 -9.90
C TYR A 108 23.00 -26.17 -10.03
N GLN A 109 24.29 -26.04 -9.70
CA GLN A 109 24.98 -24.76 -9.76
C GLN A 109 25.11 -24.22 -11.21
N GLN A 110 25.31 -25.11 -12.19
CA GLN A 110 25.29 -24.73 -13.61
C GLN A 110 23.91 -24.24 -14.04
N MET A 111 22.84 -24.93 -13.67
CA MET A 111 21.46 -24.51 -13.94
C MET A 111 21.17 -23.15 -13.31
N ARG A 112 21.52 -22.98 -12.03
CA ARG A 112 21.37 -21.71 -11.30
C ARG A 112 22.11 -20.56 -12.00
N GLY A 113 23.32 -20.82 -12.50
CA GLY A 113 24.08 -19.86 -13.29
C GLY A 113 23.37 -19.45 -14.58
N LYS A 114 22.85 -20.42 -15.34
CA LYS A 114 22.06 -20.17 -16.57
C LYS A 114 20.79 -19.37 -16.28
N SER A 115 20.03 -19.76 -15.26
CA SER A 115 18.81 -19.04 -14.84
C SER A 115 19.11 -17.61 -14.38
N TYR A 116 20.20 -17.39 -13.65
CA TYR A 116 20.60 -16.04 -13.23
C TYR A 116 20.92 -15.15 -14.43
N GLN A 117 21.69 -15.65 -15.40
CA GLN A 117 22.01 -14.92 -16.63
C GLN A 117 20.76 -14.63 -17.46
N GLU A 118 19.82 -15.56 -17.53
CA GLU A 118 18.54 -15.35 -18.20
C GLU A 118 17.75 -14.22 -17.54
N VAL A 119 17.58 -14.26 -16.22
CA VAL A 119 16.86 -13.23 -15.46
C VAL A 119 17.48 -11.84 -15.66
N LEU A 120 18.80 -11.73 -15.66
CA LEU A 120 19.48 -10.47 -15.95
C LEU A 120 19.21 -9.99 -17.38
N ARG A 121 19.34 -10.88 -18.36
CA ARG A 121 19.17 -10.54 -19.78
C ARG A 121 17.73 -10.15 -20.12
N THR A 122 16.74 -10.74 -19.44
CA THR A 122 15.31 -10.51 -19.70
C THR A 122 14.66 -9.53 -18.72
N ASN A 123 15.43 -8.92 -17.82
CA ASN A 123 14.92 -8.07 -16.74
C ASN A 123 13.79 -8.75 -15.94
N GLY A 124 13.96 -10.03 -15.64
CA GLY A 124 12.98 -10.83 -14.89
C GLY A 124 11.81 -11.39 -15.70
N GLN A 125 11.77 -11.18 -17.03
CA GLN A 125 10.78 -11.83 -17.89
C GLN A 125 11.21 -13.28 -18.19
N ILE A 126 10.72 -14.23 -17.39
CA ILE A 126 11.05 -15.66 -17.53
C ILE A 126 9.97 -16.36 -18.37
N SER A 127 10.37 -17.21 -19.32
CA SER A 127 9.45 -17.91 -20.21
C SER A 127 9.80 -19.39 -20.35
N PHE A 128 8.89 -20.26 -19.91
CA PHE A 128 9.11 -21.71 -19.96
C PHE A 128 9.33 -22.26 -21.39
N PRO A 129 8.56 -21.82 -22.42
CA PRO A 129 8.87 -22.18 -23.80
C PRO A 129 10.28 -21.76 -24.26
N GLU A 130 10.78 -20.62 -23.79
CA GLU A 130 12.14 -20.16 -24.09
C GLU A 130 13.19 -21.09 -23.48
N VAL A 131 12.98 -21.52 -22.23
CA VAL A 131 13.84 -22.49 -21.55
C VAL A 131 13.88 -23.83 -22.30
N LEU A 132 12.74 -24.36 -22.73
CA LEU A 132 12.66 -25.60 -23.51
C LEU A 132 13.38 -25.49 -24.86
N ARG A 133 13.26 -24.34 -25.54
CA ARG A 133 14.00 -24.06 -26.78
C ARG A 133 15.51 -24.02 -26.58
N GLN A 134 15.99 -23.57 -25.43
CA GLN A 134 17.42 -23.58 -25.11
C GLN A 134 17.91 -25.00 -24.81
N GLN A 135 17.11 -25.80 -24.11
CA GLN A 135 17.46 -27.19 -23.79
C GLN A 135 17.56 -28.08 -25.04
N SER A 136 16.70 -27.87 -26.03
CA SER A 136 16.73 -28.61 -27.30
C SER A 136 17.90 -28.26 -28.22
N ARG A 137 18.69 -27.23 -27.90
CA ARG A 137 19.89 -26.81 -28.64
C ARG A 137 21.21 -27.30 -28.02
N LEU A 138 21.14 -27.94 -26.86
CA LEU A 138 22.25 -28.59 -26.15
C LEU A 138 22.28 -30.08 -26.50
#